data_AF-A0A9E6VBB5-F1
#
_entry.id   AF-A0A9E6VBB5-F1
#
_cell.length_a   1.000
_cell.length_b   1.000
_cell.length_c   1.000
_cell.angle_alpha   90.00
_cell.angle_beta   90.00
_cell.angle_gamma   90.00
#
_symmetry.space_group_name_H-M   'P 1'
#
loop_
_entity.id
_entity.type
_entity.pdbx_description
1 polymer ?
#
loop_
_entity_poly.entity_id
_entity_poly.type
_entity_poly.pdbx_seq_one_letter_code
_entity_poly.pdbx_strand_id
1 'polypeptide(L)'
;RFIGALEGESDPEKKRKTIGRLFIEVFEEEAEKLGGADFLAQGTLYPDVIESVSFTGGPSVTIKSHHNVGGLPERMNMQLVEPLRELFKDEVRVLGKELGLPDSFVGRHPFPGPGLAIRCPGGITREKLEILREADAIYLDEIRKAGL
;
A
#
# COMPACT_ATOMS: atom_id res chain seq x y z
N ARG A 1 -14.68 -4.16 -10.11
CA ARG A 1 -14.85 -4.27 -8.64
C ARG A 1 -14.56 -2.94 -7.94
N PHE A 2 -13.30 -2.47 -7.91
CA PHE A 2 -12.90 -1.24 -7.17
C PHE A 2 -13.60 0.05 -7.63
N ILE A 3 -13.54 0.39 -8.92
CA ILE A 3 -14.14 1.64 -9.42
C ILE A 3 -15.64 1.71 -9.10
N GLY A 4 -16.38 0.64 -9.40
CA GLY A 4 -17.82 0.60 -9.11
C GLY A 4 -18.18 0.71 -7.63
N ALA A 5 -17.32 0.21 -6.73
CA ALA A 5 -17.52 0.33 -5.28
C ALA A 5 -17.13 1.71 -4.72
N LEU A 6 -16.42 2.53 -5.50
CA LEU A 6 -15.93 3.85 -5.10
C LEU A 6 -16.64 4.99 -5.87
N GLU A 7 -17.47 4.66 -6.86
CA GLU A 7 -18.13 5.65 -7.71
C GLU A 7 -18.93 6.65 -6.86
N GLY A 8 -18.62 7.94 -7.00
CA GLY A 8 -19.23 9.02 -6.23
C GLY A 8 -18.72 9.16 -4.79
N GLU A 9 -17.98 8.20 -4.22
CA GLU A 9 -17.50 8.27 -2.83
C GLU A 9 -16.47 9.40 -2.67
N SER A 10 -16.72 10.28 -1.71
CA SER A 10 -15.92 11.48 -1.46
C SER A 10 -15.19 11.43 -0.12
N ASP A 11 -15.66 10.63 0.84
CA ASP A 11 -15.06 10.50 2.17
C ASP A 11 -13.74 9.71 2.10
N PRO A 12 -12.61 10.31 2.52
CA PRO A 12 -11.31 9.66 2.42
C PRO A 12 -11.20 8.34 3.20
N GLU A 13 -11.83 8.24 4.38
CA GLU A 13 -11.76 7.04 5.20
C GLU A 13 -12.61 5.91 4.62
N LYS A 14 -13.80 6.20 4.07
CA LYS A 14 -14.61 5.23 3.34
C LYS A 14 -13.88 4.72 2.10
N LYS A 15 -13.17 5.57 1.36
CA LYS A 15 -12.31 5.13 0.25
C LYS A 15 -11.26 4.14 0.73
N ARG A 16 -10.52 4.48 1.80
CA ARG A 16 -9.49 3.60 2.39
C ARG A 16 -10.05 2.25 2.81
N LYS A 17 -11.13 2.25 3.61
CA LYS A 17 -11.78 1.03 4.10
C LYS A 17 -12.32 0.16 2.97
N THR A 18 -12.96 0.77 1.98
CA THR A 18 -13.50 0.04 0.82
C THR A 18 -12.39 -0.61 0.01
N ILE A 19 -11.29 0.11 -0.24
CA ILE A 19 -10.15 -0.44 -0.98
C ILE A 19 -9.49 -1.57 -0.19
N GLY A 20 -9.24 -1.37 1.11
CA GLY A 20 -8.64 -2.39 1.96
C GLY A 20 -9.46 -3.69 2.00
N ARG A 21 -10.78 -3.57 2.21
CA ARG A 21 -11.69 -4.72 2.18
C ARG A 21 -11.67 -5.44 0.83
N LEU A 22 -11.81 -4.71 -0.27
CA LEU A 22 -11.83 -5.31 -1.62
C LEU A 22 -10.49 -5.94 -1.99
N PHE A 23 -9.37 -5.37 -1.52
CA PHE A 23 -8.05 -5.95 -1.71
C PHE A 23 -7.95 -7.32 -1.01
N ILE A 24 -8.37 -7.40 0.27
CA ILE A 24 -8.41 -8.65 1.04
C ILE A 24 -9.28 -9.69 0.33
N GLU A 25 -10.51 -9.32 -0.07
CA GLU A 25 -11.41 -10.26 -0.74
C GLU A 25 -10.85 -10.79 -2.05
N VAL A 26 -10.19 -9.95 -2.86
CA VAL A 26 -9.53 -10.40 -4.11
C VAL A 26 -8.32 -11.26 -3.78
N PHE A 27 -7.54 -10.90 -2.77
CA PHE A 27 -6.38 -11.68 -2.36
C PHE A 27 -6.76 -13.10 -1.91
N GLU A 28 -7.79 -13.25 -1.08
CA GLU A 28 -8.31 -14.55 -0.65
C GLU A 28 -8.82 -15.38 -1.83
N GLU A 29 -9.61 -14.76 -2.72
CA GLU A 29 -10.14 -15.41 -3.92
C GLU A 29 -9.01 -15.96 -4.82
N GLU A 30 -7.93 -15.19 -5.01
CA GLU A 30 -6.78 -15.64 -5.80
C GLU A 30 -5.92 -16.69 -5.08
N ALA A 31 -5.75 -16.59 -3.76
CA ALA A 31 -5.04 -17.59 -2.98
C ALA A 31 -5.76 -18.95 -3.01
N GLU A 32 -7.09 -18.96 -2.88
CA GLU A 32 -7.90 -20.18 -2.97
C GLU A 32 -7.80 -20.85 -4.35
N LYS A 33 -7.81 -20.07 -5.43
CA LYS A 33 -7.64 -20.59 -6.80
C LYS A 33 -6.30 -21.30 -7.01
N LEU A 34 -5.27 -20.89 -6.26
CA LEU A 34 -3.94 -21.49 -6.31
C LEU A 34 -3.78 -22.70 -5.36
N GLY A 35 -4.85 -23.09 -4.66
CA GLY A 35 -4.83 -24.20 -3.69
C GLY A 35 -4.49 -23.78 -2.26
N GLY A 36 -4.45 -22.47 -1.98
CA GLY A 36 -4.08 -21.92 -0.68
C GLY A 36 -2.58 -21.66 -0.53
N ALA A 37 -2.19 -21.13 0.63
CA ALA A 37 -0.80 -20.93 1.01
C ALA A 37 -0.66 -21.10 2.52
N ASP A 38 0.46 -21.68 2.96
CA ASP A 38 0.77 -21.83 4.39
C ASP A 38 1.38 -20.56 4.99
N PHE A 39 2.05 -19.76 4.15
CA PHE A 39 2.80 -18.58 4.56
C PHE A 39 2.35 -17.33 3.82
N LEU A 40 2.33 -16.21 4.53
CA LEU A 40 2.14 -14.89 3.96
C LEU A 40 3.37 -14.03 4.23
N ALA A 41 4.13 -13.76 3.17
CA ALA A 41 5.28 -12.87 3.24
C ALA A 41 4.81 -11.40 3.22
N GLN A 42 5.28 -10.60 4.17
CA GLN A 42 5.04 -9.16 4.22
C GLN A 42 6.36 -8.39 4.21
N GLY A 43 6.39 -7.29 3.46
CA GLY A 43 7.53 -6.37 3.40
C GLY A 43 7.57 -5.39 4.59
N THR A 44 7.10 -5.79 5.76
CA THR A 44 7.09 -4.99 6.99
C THR A 44 8.50 -4.52 7.32
N LEU A 45 8.67 -3.23 7.58
CA LEU A 45 9.95 -2.61 7.95
C LEU A 45 9.99 -2.21 9.41
N TYR A 46 11.18 -1.88 9.91
CA TYR A 46 11.37 -1.46 11.30
C TYR A 46 10.50 -0.26 11.74
N PRO A 47 10.33 0.81 10.90
CA PRO A 47 9.39 1.88 11.21
C PRO A 47 7.95 1.39 11.43
N ASP A 48 7.50 0.41 10.66
CA ASP A 48 6.14 -0.10 10.77
C ASP A 48 5.94 -0.91 12.07
N VAL A 49 6.99 -1.60 12.54
CA VAL A 49 6.99 -2.31 13.83
C VAL A 49 6.83 -1.30 14.97
N ILE A 50 7.66 -0.25 15.03
CA ILE A 50 7.60 0.72 16.14
C ILE A 50 6.29 1.55 16.13
N GLU A 51 5.69 1.80 14.97
CA GLU A 51 4.38 2.45 14.86
C GLU A 51 3.24 1.57 15.38
N SER A 52 3.39 0.24 15.30
CA SER A 52 2.38 -0.72 15.78
C SER A 52 2.47 -0.99 17.29
N VAL A 53 3.62 -0.76 17.91
CA VAL A 53 3.87 -0.97 19.34
C VAL A 53 3.77 0.36 20.08
N SER A 54 2.54 0.87 20.27
CA SER A 54 2.27 1.96 21.22
C SER A 54 2.49 1.47 22.66
N PHE A 55 3.75 1.38 23.10
CA PHE A 55 4.11 0.72 24.37
C PHE A 55 3.86 1.57 25.62
N THR A 56 3.59 2.88 25.54
CA THR A 56 3.53 3.72 26.75
C THR A 56 2.54 4.88 26.64
N GLY A 57 1.26 4.63 26.92
CA GLY A 57 0.33 5.52 27.64
C GLY A 57 0.14 7.00 27.26
N GLY A 58 0.71 7.49 26.17
CA GLY A 58 0.51 8.86 25.69
C GLY A 58 -0.68 8.97 24.74
N PRO A 59 -1.34 10.15 24.63
CA PRO A 59 -2.48 10.34 23.73
C PRO A 59 -1.96 10.45 22.30
N SER A 60 -1.47 9.34 21.73
CA SER A 60 -1.28 9.25 20.30
C SER A 60 -2.68 9.15 19.71
N VAL A 61 -3.24 10.31 19.32
CA VAL A 61 -4.30 10.36 18.32
C VAL A 61 -3.90 9.37 17.24
N THR A 62 -4.78 8.44 16.89
CA THR A 62 -4.54 7.42 15.86
C THR A 62 -4.25 8.14 14.54
N ILE A 63 -2.99 8.52 14.31
CA ILE A 63 -2.60 9.40 13.21
C ILE A 63 -2.82 8.70 11.87
N LYS A 64 -2.83 7.35 11.85
CA LYS A 64 -3.27 6.52 10.71
C LYS A 64 -3.82 5.19 11.21
N SER A 65 -4.94 4.75 10.64
CA SER A 65 -5.44 3.38 10.75
C SER A 65 -4.52 2.46 9.93
N HIS A 66 -3.46 1.97 10.58
CA HIS A 66 -2.57 0.86 10.20
C HIS A 66 -2.10 0.78 8.74
N HIS A 67 -0.81 1.08 8.51
CA HIS A 67 -0.12 0.91 7.23
C HIS A 67 0.43 -0.50 7.00
N ASN A 68 0.59 -1.29 8.05
CA ASN A 68 0.62 -2.74 7.89
C ASN A 68 -0.81 -3.23 7.78
N VAL A 69 -0.97 -4.40 7.19
CA VAL A 69 -2.25 -5.10 7.11
C VAL A 69 -2.67 -5.52 8.53
N GLY A 70 -2.98 -4.55 9.41
CA GLY A 70 -3.32 -4.65 10.83
C GLY A 70 -4.70 -5.25 11.06
N GLY A 71 -5.05 -6.16 10.17
CA GLY A 71 -6.31 -6.81 9.99
C GLY A 71 -6.26 -7.55 8.66
N LEU A 72 -5.19 -8.33 8.41
CA LEU A 72 -5.44 -9.60 7.75
C LEU A 72 -6.56 -10.22 8.58
N PRO A 73 -7.69 -10.62 7.98
CA PRO A 73 -8.76 -11.23 8.75
C PRO A 73 -8.12 -12.30 9.64
N GLU A 74 -8.52 -12.40 10.91
CA GLU A 74 -8.23 -13.61 11.73
C GLU A 74 -8.61 -14.91 10.98
N ARG A 75 -9.39 -14.77 9.89
CA ARG A 75 -9.84 -15.78 8.95
C ARG A 75 -8.76 -16.26 7.96
N MET A 76 -7.68 -15.53 7.73
CA MET A 76 -6.58 -16.03 6.88
C MET A 76 -5.72 -17.00 7.68
N ASN A 77 -5.88 -18.29 7.41
CA ASN A 77 -5.15 -19.39 8.07
C ASN A 77 -3.71 -19.52 7.54
N MET A 78 -2.93 -18.43 7.58
CA MET A 78 -1.56 -18.35 7.06
C MET A 78 -0.59 -17.88 8.17
N GLN A 79 0.63 -18.41 8.15
CA GLN A 79 1.71 -17.97 9.03
C GLN A 79 2.44 -16.76 8.43
N LEU A 80 2.63 -15.71 9.22
CA LEU A 80 3.31 -14.50 8.77
C LEU A 80 4.83 -14.69 8.67
N VAL A 81 5.42 -14.16 7.59
CA VAL A 81 6.87 -14.12 7.37
C VAL A 81 7.28 -12.68 7.03
N GLU A 82 8.02 -12.04 7.92
CA GLU A 82 8.39 -10.61 7.83
C GLU A 82 9.92 -10.44 7.84
N PRO A 83 10.63 -10.78 6.75
CA PRO A 83 12.08 -10.89 6.76
C PRO A 83 12.80 -9.52 6.83
N LEU A 84 12.10 -8.42 6.56
CA LEU A 84 12.66 -7.07 6.50
C LEU A 84 12.35 -6.24 7.76
N ARG A 85 11.73 -6.85 8.78
CA ARG A 85 11.18 -6.15 9.96
C ARG A 85 12.20 -5.41 10.81
N GLU A 86 13.48 -5.70 10.66
CA GLU A 86 14.58 -5.05 11.39
C GLU A 86 15.31 -3.98 10.55
N LEU A 87 14.89 -3.78 9.30
CA LEU A 87 15.55 -2.88 8.36
C LEU A 87 14.76 -1.57 8.17
N PHE A 88 15.50 -0.50 7.94
CA PHE A 88 14.99 0.75 7.40
C PHE A 88 14.91 0.72 5.86
N LYS A 89 14.18 1.68 5.30
CA LYS A 89 13.89 1.72 3.86
C LYS A 89 15.14 1.90 2.99
N ASP A 90 16.12 2.66 3.44
CA ASP A 90 17.42 2.83 2.79
C ASP A 90 18.24 1.53 2.80
N GLU A 91 18.22 0.78 3.90
CA GLU A 91 18.86 -0.55 3.98
C GLU A 91 18.20 -1.56 3.05
N VAL A 92 16.87 -1.58 2.97
CA VAL A 92 16.13 -2.41 2.00
C VAL A 92 16.45 -2.03 0.55
N ARG A 93 16.73 -0.76 0.28
CA ARG A 93 17.17 -0.32 -1.05
C ARG A 93 18.57 -0.84 -1.39
N VAL A 94 19.49 -0.83 -0.43
CA VAL A 94 20.84 -1.42 -0.61
C VAL A 94 20.70 -2.92 -0.87
N LEU A 95 19.93 -3.63 -0.04
CA LEU A 95 19.65 -5.06 -0.23
C LEU A 95 19.05 -5.34 -1.62
N GLY A 96 18.09 -4.53 -2.06
CA GLY A 96 17.49 -4.67 -3.39
C GLY A 96 18.51 -4.56 -4.52
N LYS A 97 19.50 -3.65 -4.42
CA LYS A 97 20.58 -3.52 -5.40
C LYS A 97 21.52 -4.70 -5.38
N GLU A 98 21.88 -5.21 -4.19
CA GLU A 98 22.71 -6.41 -4.05
C GLU A 98 22.03 -7.66 -4.64
N LEU A 99 20.70 -7.74 -4.54
CA LEU A 99 19.89 -8.78 -5.19
C LEU A 99 19.69 -8.57 -6.70
N GLY A 100 20.25 -7.50 -7.28
CA GLY A 100 20.21 -7.22 -8.72
C GLY A 100 18.93 -6.53 -9.21
N LEU A 101 18.14 -5.90 -8.33
CA LEU A 101 16.98 -5.11 -8.77
C LEU A 101 17.44 -3.87 -9.54
N PRO A 102 16.73 -3.48 -10.62
CA PRO A 102 17.06 -2.27 -11.37
C PRO A 102 16.99 -1.01 -10.50
N ASP A 103 17.94 -0.08 -10.69
CA ASP A 103 17.97 1.20 -9.97
C ASP A 103 16.67 2.01 -10.14
N SER A 104 16.05 1.95 -11.32
CA SER A 104 14.78 2.61 -11.60
C SER A 104 13.62 2.06 -10.74
N PHE A 105 13.71 0.80 -10.30
CA PHE A 105 12.73 0.19 -9.42
C PHE A 105 13.01 0.54 -7.96
N VAL A 106 14.27 0.42 -7.52
CA VAL A 106 14.72 0.73 -6.15
C VAL A 106 14.52 2.21 -5.81
N GLY A 107 14.80 3.09 -6.77
CA GLY A 107 14.70 4.54 -6.66
C GLY A 107 13.27 5.09 -6.75
N ARG A 108 12.28 4.26 -7.13
CA ARG A 108 10.90 4.73 -7.34
C ARG A 108 10.32 5.39 -6.09
N HIS A 109 9.55 6.45 -6.29
CA HIS A 109 8.79 7.08 -5.21
C HIS A 109 7.76 6.11 -4.63
N PRO A 110 7.52 6.13 -3.30
CA PRO A 110 6.44 5.38 -2.69
C PRO A 110 5.09 5.71 -3.31
N PHE A 111 4.27 4.68 -3.48
CA PHE A 111 2.90 4.82 -3.92
C PHE A 111 1.97 4.26 -2.83
N PRO A 112 0.94 5.01 -2.42
CA PRO A 112 0.07 4.60 -1.31
C PRO A 112 -0.82 3.42 -1.71
N GLY A 113 -1.17 2.55 -0.77
CA GLY A 113 -2.05 1.40 -1.00
C GLY A 113 -3.41 1.76 -1.64
N PRO A 114 -4.13 2.79 -1.15
CA PRO A 114 -5.34 3.31 -1.81
C PRO A 114 -5.11 3.96 -3.19
N GLY A 115 -3.86 4.11 -3.61
CA GLY A 115 -3.45 4.66 -4.90
C GLY A 115 -4.00 6.05 -5.20
N LEU A 116 -4.48 6.24 -6.43
CA LEU A 116 -5.02 7.53 -6.88
C LEU A 116 -6.34 7.90 -6.19
N ALA A 117 -7.04 6.98 -5.54
CA ALA A 117 -8.33 7.28 -4.92
C ALA A 117 -8.21 8.32 -3.79
N ILE A 118 -7.11 8.31 -3.04
CA ILE A 118 -6.83 9.32 -2.00
C ILE A 118 -6.15 10.58 -2.57
N ARG A 119 -5.70 10.54 -3.82
CA ARG A 119 -5.15 11.70 -4.54
C ARG A 119 -6.21 12.42 -5.39
N CYS A 120 -7.38 11.81 -5.58
CA CYS A 120 -8.52 12.39 -6.30
C CYS A 120 -9.47 13.10 -5.33
N PRO A 121 -9.55 14.45 -5.34
CA PRO A 121 -10.44 15.19 -4.47
C PRO A 121 -11.92 14.94 -4.77
N GLY A 122 -12.73 14.88 -3.71
CA GLY A 122 -14.18 14.66 -3.81
C GLY A 122 -14.54 13.27 -4.35
N GLY A 123 -15.74 13.15 -4.93
CA GLY A 123 -16.28 11.90 -5.48
C GLY A 123 -15.40 11.32 -6.59
N ILE A 124 -15.10 10.02 -6.52
CA ILE A 124 -14.38 9.29 -7.58
C ILE A 124 -15.29 9.07 -8.78
N THR A 125 -14.80 9.40 -9.96
CA THR A 125 -15.43 9.01 -11.24
C THR A 125 -14.36 8.50 -12.18
N ARG A 126 -14.77 7.72 -13.19
CA ARG A 126 -13.85 7.22 -14.24
C ARG A 126 -13.12 8.35 -14.96
N GLU A 127 -13.85 9.41 -15.30
CA GLU A 127 -13.33 10.59 -15.97
C GLU A 127 -12.25 11.29 -15.13
N LYS A 128 -12.52 11.55 -13.85
CA LYS A 128 -11.54 12.16 -12.94
C LYS A 128 -10.28 11.31 -12.79
N LEU A 129 -10.44 9.98 -12.73
CA LEU A 129 -9.30 9.07 -12.65
C LEU A 129 -8.48 9.06 -13.94
N GLU A 130 -9.10 9.23 -15.10
CA GLU A 130 -8.39 9.33 -16.37
C GLU A 130 -7.52 10.58 -16.42
N ILE A 131 -8.13 11.74 -16.15
CA ILE A 131 -7.43 13.04 -16.10
C ILE A 131 -6.27 12.99 -15.09
N LEU A 132 -6.52 12.42 -13.90
CA LEU A 132 -5.49 12.31 -12.87
C LEU A 132 -4.34 11.37 -13.28
N ARG A 133 -4.62 10.28 -14.01
CA ARG A 133 -3.59 9.38 -14.54
C ARG A 133 -2.72 10.08 -15.57
N GLU A 134 -3.33 10.81 -16.51
CA GLU A 134 -2.59 11.58 -17.51
C GLU A 134 -1.71 12.65 -16.86
N ALA A 135 -2.26 13.39 -15.90
CA ALA A 135 -1.52 14.40 -15.15
C ALA A 135 -0.36 13.81 -14.34
N ASP A 136 -0.56 12.70 -13.62
CA ASP A 136 0.48 12.01 -12.84
C ASP A 136 1.58 11.45 -13.76
N ALA A 137 1.22 10.91 -14.93
CA ALA A 137 2.17 10.42 -15.92
C ALA A 137 3.07 11.54 -16.48
N ILE A 138 2.48 12.66 -16.89
CA ILE A 138 3.24 13.82 -17.39
C ILE A 138 4.14 14.38 -16.28
N TYR A 139 3.60 14.56 -15.07
CA TYR A 139 4.36 15.10 -13.95
C TYR A 139 5.58 14.24 -13.61
N LEU A 140 5.42 12.91 -13.55
CA LEU A 140 6.53 12.00 -13.28
C LEU A 140 7.54 11.94 -14.42
N ASP A 141 7.10 12.07 -15.67
CA ASP A 141 7.98 12.09 -16.84
C ASP A 141 8.85 13.36 -16.87
N GLU A 142 8.25 14.53 -16.58
CA GLU A 142 8.99 15.79 -16.51
C GLU A 142 10.01 15.82 -15.36
N ILE A 143 9.69 15.25 -14.19
CA ILE A 143 10.66 15.07 -13.10
C ILE A 143 11.86 14.23 -13.56
N ARG A 144 11.61 13.10 -14.23
CA ARG A 144 12.67 12.20 -14.71
C ARG A 144 13.53 12.87 -15.78
N LYS A 145 12.92 13.58 -16.73
CA LYS A 145 13.65 14.33 -17.78
C LYS A 145 14.51 15.44 -17.18
N ALA A 146 14.07 16.06 -16.09
CA ALA A 146 14.82 17.07 -15.35
C ALA A 146 15.93 16.47 -14.45
N GLY A 147 15.97 15.15 -14.26
CA GLY A 147 16.95 14.49 -13.39
C GLY A 147 16.71 14.77 -11.90
N LEU A 148 15.45 14.99 -11.51
CA LEU A 148 15.02 15.28 -10.12
C LEU A 148 14.53 14.03 -9.38
#